data_AF-A0A6I8P7C5-F1
#
_entry.id   AF-A0A6I8P7C5-F1
#
_cell.length_a   1.000
_cell.length_b   1.000
_cell.length_c   1.000
_cell.angle_alpha   90.00
_cell.angle_beta   90.00
_cell.angle_gamma   90.00
#
_symmetry.space_group_name_H-M   'P 1'
#
loop_
_entity.id
_entity.type
_entity.pdbx_description
1 polymer ?
#
loop_
_entity_poly.entity_id
_entity_poly.type
_entity_poly.pdbx_seq_one_letter_code
_entity_poly.pdbx_strand_id
1 'polypeptide(L)'
;MVPGEKEGERRGGPGREGGRAEGWSWERRRASGGVVPGEKEGERSGGPGREGGRPEGWSRERRRASGGVVLGEKEGERRGGPGREGGRPRGGPGREGGRAERWSWERRRETGGMVLGEGTGDQSGGPGREGGHYIASRLGRAFTGRVQRTFQSTQAAAATPDPCAAADKAPDPVPKDCPVSSYNEWDPLEEVIVGRAENACVPPFTVEVKANTYEKYWSFYQQHGGRPFPPDHVRKAVAEIEEMCDILKMEGVTVRRPDPVDWSLTYKTPDFESSGLYAAMPRDILIVVGNEIIEAPMAWRSRFFEYRAYRSIIKDYFHRGAKWTAAPKPTMADELYDQDYPIRSVDDRHRLAAQGKFVTTEFEPCFDAADFIRAGRDIFAQRSQVTNYLGIEWMRRHLAPDYRVHLVSFKDPNPMHIDATFNIIGPGLVLSNPDRPCYQIELFKKAGWTVVTPPMPLIPDDHPLWMSSKWLSMNVLMLDEKRVMVDANEIPIQKMFEKLGISTIKVNIRHANSLGGGFHCWTCDIRRRGVLTSYFD
;
A
#
# COMPACT_ATOMS: atom_id res chain seq x y z
N MET A 1 74.98 -39.91 -3.05
CA MET A 1 75.63 -39.35 -4.26
C MET A 1 75.50 -37.83 -4.20
N VAL A 2 76.45 -37.11 -4.80
CA VAL A 2 76.63 -35.64 -4.89
C VAL A 2 77.21 -35.43 -6.31
N PRO A 3 76.82 -34.43 -7.14
CA PRO A 3 76.75 -32.97 -6.87
C PRO A 3 75.45 -32.29 -7.38
N GLY A 4 75.28 -30.96 -7.41
CA GLY A 4 76.16 -29.83 -7.04
C GLY A 4 75.33 -28.59 -6.61
N GLU A 5 75.85 -27.70 -5.75
CA GLU A 5 76.71 -26.52 -6.06
C GLU A 5 75.91 -25.32 -6.63
N LYS A 6 75.70 -24.25 -5.82
CA LYS A 6 76.42 -22.93 -5.81
C LYS A 6 75.75 -21.92 -6.75
N GLU A 7 75.70 -20.60 -6.52
CA GLU A 7 76.27 -19.63 -5.54
C GLU A 7 75.21 -18.51 -5.29
N GLY A 8 75.33 -17.53 -4.38
CA GLY A 8 76.30 -17.29 -3.30
C GLY A 8 76.28 -15.83 -2.77
N GLU A 9 76.33 -15.66 -1.44
CA GLU A 9 76.83 -14.46 -0.71
C GLU A 9 76.04 -13.12 -0.84
N ARG A 10 76.17 -12.03 -0.04
CA ARG A 10 76.64 -11.63 1.34
C ARG A 10 76.13 -10.17 1.52
N ARG A 11 75.85 -9.51 2.66
CA ARG A 11 75.89 -9.60 4.16
C ARG A 11 74.70 -8.70 4.66
N GLY A 12 74.36 -8.46 5.92
CA GLY A 12 74.80 -8.88 7.27
C GLY A 12 74.07 -7.99 8.32
N GLY A 13 73.65 -8.54 9.47
CA GLY A 13 72.82 -7.84 10.49
C GLY A 13 73.60 -7.04 11.55
N PRO A 14 73.03 -6.70 12.74
CA PRO A 14 71.71 -7.12 13.27
C PRO A 14 70.80 -5.99 13.83
N GLY A 15 69.54 -6.33 14.18
CA GLY A 15 68.58 -5.49 14.90
C GLY A 15 67.47 -6.35 15.53
N ARG A 16 66.81 -5.89 16.61
CA ARG A 16 65.94 -6.70 17.49
C ARG A 16 64.44 -6.40 17.37
N GLU A 17 63.66 -7.42 17.72
CA GLU A 17 62.33 -7.41 18.35
C GLU A 17 61.15 -6.69 17.65
N GLY A 18 60.19 -7.53 17.25
CA GLY A 18 59.00 -7.17 16.52
C GLY A 18 57.84 -6.59 17.35
N GLY A 19 56.96 -5.89 16.61
CA GLY A 19 55.66 -5.43 17.09
C GLY A 19 54.53 -6.41 16.77
N ARG A 20 53.45 -6.32 17.55
CA ARG A 20 52.19 -7.05 17.34
C ARG A 20 51.11 -6.09 16.81
N ALA A 21 50.13 -6.64 16.10
CA ALA A 21 48.89 -5.93 15.82
C ALA A 21 47.93 -6.07 17.03
N GLU A 22 47.15 -5.02 17.31
CA GLU A 22 46.04 -5.06 18.26
C GLU A 22 44.70 -5.15 17.52
N GLY A 23 43.80 -5.97 18.05
CA GLY A 23 42.38 -5.96 17.69
C GLY A 23 41.56 -5.66 18.94
N TRP A 24 40.65 -4.70 18.87
CA TRP A 24 39.86 -4.24 20.02
C TRP A 24 38.43 -4.80 19.98
N SER A 25 38.05 -5.54 21.01
CA SER A 25 36.67 -5.97 21.25
C SER A 25 36.02 -5.11 22.35
N TRP A 26 34.70 -4.97 22.29
CA TRP A 26 33.91 -4.28 23.31
C TRP A 26 33.02 -5.26 24.06
N GLU A 27 33.20 -5.36 25.38
CA GLU A 27 32.35 -6.16 26.26
C GLU A 27 31.78 -5.34 27.42
N ARG A 28 30.55 -5.68 27.82
CA ARG A 28 29.72 -4.91 28.76
C ARG A 28 30.22 -5.04 30.20
N ARG A 29 30.15 -3.95 30.97
CA ARG A 29 30.22 -4.00 32.44
C ARG A 29 28.93 -3.48 33.08
N ARG A 30 28.42 -4.23 34.05
CA ARG A 30 27.46 -3.74 35.06
C ARG A 30 28.24 -3.17 36.25
N ALA A 31 27.60 -2.32 37.05
CA ALA A 31 28.10 -1.88 38.35
C ALA A 31 26.94 -1.89 39.37
N SER A 32 27.22 -2.21 40.64
CA SER A 32 26.19 -2.37 41.68
C SER A 32 26.76 -2.31 43.11
N GLY A 33 26.24 -1.38 43.93
CA GLY A 33 26.43 -1.29 45.38
C GLY A 33 27.72 -0.58 45.85
N GLY A 34 27.70 0.30 46.87
CA GLY A 34 26.55 0.94 47.55
C GLY A 34 26.91 1.61 48.90
N VAL A 35 25.92 2.31 49.51
CA VAL A 35 25.79 2.63 50.97
C VAL A 35 26.82 3.63 51.57
N VAL A 36 26.69 4.24 52.77
CA VAL A 36 25.66 5.06 53.51
C VAL A 36 26.16 5.21 54.98
N PRO A 37 25.84 6.26 55.80
CA PRO A 37 24.85 7.35 55.69
C PRO A 37 25.47 8.79 55.72
N GLY A 38 24.64 9.81 55.96
CA GLY A 38 25.03 11.17 56.40
C GLY A 38 23.79 12.08 56.58
N GLU A 39 23.55 12.63 57.77
CA GLU A 39 22.28 13.29 58.14
C GLU A 39 22.27 14.83 57.94
N LYS A 40 21.11 15.44 57.58
CA LYS A 40 20.18 16.11 58.53
C LYS A 40 19.00 16.85 57.85
N GLU A 41 18.05 17.29 58.67
CA GLU A 41 16.69 17.73 58.33
C GLU A 41 16.57 19.24 57.96
N GLY A 42 15.44 19.62 57.36
CA GLY A 42 15.06 21.03 57.13
C GLY A 42 13.65 21.17 56.53
N GLU A 43 12.67 21.58 57.33
CA GLU A 43 11.24 21.58 56.97
C GLU A 43 10.71 22.98 56.54
N ARG A 44 9.48 23.02 55.99
CA ARG A 44 8.52 24.16 55.95
C ARG A 44 8.59 25.26 54.86
N SER A 45 7.70 25.07 53.88
CA SER A 45 6.54 25.94 53.55
C SER A 45 6.71 27.44 53.27
N GLY A 46 6.07 27.91 52.19
CA GLY A 46 5.50 29.27 52.10
C GLY A 46 5.79 30.01 50.79
N GLY A 47 4.74 30.51 50.16
CA GLY A 47 4.79 31.62 49.20
C GLY A 47 3.69 32.63 49.53
N PRO A 48 3.37 33.61 48.67
CA PRO A 48 4.01 33.93 47.38
C PRO A 48 4.45 35.41 47.28
N GLY A 49 5.04 35.80 46.13
CA GLY A 49 4.85 37.15 45.60
C GLY A 49 6.09 37.89 45.10
N ARG A 50 6.01 38.38 43.85
CA ARG A 50 6.40 39.74 43.42
C ARG A 50 5.86 40.03 42.02
N GLU A 51 5.49 41.28 41.78
CA GLU A 51 4.95 41.79 40.51
C GLU A 51 6.05 42.45 39.66
N GLY A 52 5.77 42.70 38.37
CA GLY A 52 6.40 43.79 37.61
C GLY A 52 6.89 43.44 36.20
N GLY A 53 6.14 43.84 35.16
CA GLY A 53 6.58 43.81 33.76
C GLY A 53 5.44 43.59 32.74
N ARG A 54 5.19 44.58 31.88
CA ARG A 54 4.25 44.57 30.71
C ARG A 54 5.02 44.96 29.44
N PRO A 55 4.47 44.99 28.20
CA PRO A 55 3.11 44.67 27.70
C PRO A 55 3.16 43.56 26.59
N GLU A 56 2.17 43.30 25.71
CA GLU A 56 0.77 43.76 25.53
C GLU A 56 -0.23 42.57 25.71
N GLY A 57 -1.22 42.21 24.86
CA GLY A 57 -1.82 42.80 23.65
C GLY A 57 -2.98 42.00 23.03
N TRP A 58 -3.81 42.69 22.23
CA TRP A 58 -4.89 42.15 21.38
C TRP A 58 -6.03 41.36 22.08
N SER A 59 -7.07 42.10 22.49
CA SER A 59 -8.40 41.56 22.77
C SER A 59 -9.18 41.24 21.48
N ARG A 60 -10.05 40.22 21.50
CA ARG A 60 -11.11 40.03 20.48
C ARG A 60 -12.52 40.06 21.07
N GLU A 61 -13.42 40.65 20.29
CA GLU A 61 -14.74 41.13 20.71
C GLU A 61 -15.80 40.01 20.67
N ARG A 62 -16.61 39.88 21.74
CA ARG A 62 -17.83 39.04 21.73
C ARG A 62 -19.04 39.90 21.40
N ARG A 63 -19.51 39.90 20.15
CA ARG A 63 -20.84 40.45 19.82
C ARG A 63 -21.93 39.41 20.04
N ARG A 64 -22.85 39.71 20.96
CA ARG A 64 -24.22 39.17 20.89
C ARG A 64 -25.01 40.04 19.91
N ALA A 65 -25.78 39.41 19.04
CA ALA A 65 -26.82 40.08 18.25
C ALA A 65 -28.14 39.35 18.50
N SER A 66 -29.10 40.05 19.09
CA SER A 66 -30.46 39.55 19.31
C SER A 66 -31.36 39.99 18.14
N GLY A 67 -32.01 39.03 17.48
CA GLY A 67 -33.03 39.29 16.47
C GLY A 67 -34.02 38.12 16.47
N GLY A 68 -35.20 38.33 17.06
CA GLY A 68 -36.26 37.33 17.11
C GLY A 68 -37.36 37.62 16.11
N VAL A 69 -37.92 36.57 15.51
CA VAL A 69 -39.23 36.59 14.87
C VAL A 69 -40.00 35.38 15.39
N VAL A 70 -41.21 35.61 15.89
CA VAL A 70 -42.16 34.57 16.32
C VAL A 70 -43.22 34.43 15.24
N LEU A 71 -43.59 33.18 14.90
CA LEU A 71 -44.86 32.70 14.32
C LEU A 71 -44.61 31.26 13.80
N GLY A 72 -45.40 30.25 14.12
CA GLY A 72 -46.51 30.17 15.06
C GLY A 72 -46.95 28.70 15.24
N GLU A 73 -47.59 28.38 16.37
CA GLU A 73 -47.95 27.00 16.72
C GLU A 73 -49.16 26.47 15.93
N LYS A 74 -49.17 25.17 15.64
CA LYS A 74 -50.39 24.35 15.55
C LYS A 74 -50.13 22.92 16.01
N GLU A 75 -50.49 22.64 17.26
CA GLU A 75 -50.72 21.27 17.72
C GLU A 75 -51.99 20.68 17.07
N GLY A 76 -52.13 19.35 17.14
CA GLY A 76 -53.21 18.62 16.49
C GLY A 76 -53.47 17.24 17.10
N GLU A 77 -53.66 17.14 18.41
CA GLU A 77 -54.14 15.90 19.03
C GLU A 77 -55.51 15.48 18.46
N ARG A 78 -55.64 14.21 18.03
CA ARG A 78 -56.87 13.42 18.24
C ARG A 78 -56.57 11.98 18.61
N ARG A 79 -57.37 11.48 19.55
CA ARG A 79 -57.23 10.22 20.29
C ARG A 79 -57.86 9.04 19.56
N GLY A 80 -57.43 7.81 19.90
CA GLY A 80 -58.29 6.60 19.84
C GLY A 80 -57.68 5.37 19.16
N GLY A 81 -57.44 4.30 19.93
CA GLY A 81 -57.34 2.92 19.42
C GLY A 81 -58.65 2.15 19.69
N PRO A 82 -58.65 0.83 19.95
CA PRO A 82 -57.52 -0.12 19.86
C PRO A 82 -57.85 -1.50 19.23
N GLY A 83 -56.83 -2.35 19.01
CA GLY A 83 -56.92 -3.76 19.41
C GLY A 83 -56.81 -4.91 18.38
N ARG A 84 -56.39 -6.06 18.93
CA ARG A 84 -56.52 -7.47 18.49
C ARG A 84 -55.68 -8.04 17.32
N GLU A 85 -54.69 -8.83 17.73
CA GLU A 85 -54.59 -10.29 17.52
C GLU A 85 -54.89 -10.93 16.14
N GLY A 86 -53.91 -11.72 15.67
CA GLY A 86 -54.16 -13.11 15.28
C GLY A 86 -53.95 -13.50 13.81
N GLY A 87 -53.43 -14.71 13.60
CA GLY A 87 -53.52 -15.42 12.30
C GLY A 87 -52.22 -15.62 11.53
N ARG A 88 -51.50 -16.72 11.82
CA ARG A 88 -50.81 -17.50 10.76
C ARG A 88 -51.80 -18.54 10.22
N PRO A 89 -51.69 -18.90 8.94
CA PRO A 89 -51.49 -20.32 8.64
C PRO A 89 -50.30 -20.56 7.68
N ARG A 90 -50.00 -21.84 7.44
CA ARG A 90 -48.92 -22.32 6.56
C ARG A 90 -49.45 -22.51 5.13
N GLY A 91 -48.59 -22.34 4.11
CA GLY A 91 -48.91 -22.75 2.74
C GLY A 91 -47.74 -22.59 1.76
N GLY A 92 -47.53 -23.60 0.93
CA GLY A 92 -46.58 -23.67 -0.19
C GLY A 92 -46.61 -25.06 -0.81
N PRO A 93 -45.87 -25.35 -1.90
CA PRO A 93 -45.02 -24.46 -2.69
C PRO A 93 -45.55 -24.22 -4.13
N GLY A 94 -45.12 -23.14 -4.78
CA GLY A 94 -45.29 -22.91 -6.22
C GLY A 94 -43.97 -23.07 -6.97
N ARG A 95 -43.98 -23.78 -8.11
CA ARG A 95 -42.83 -23.91 -9.02
C ARG A 95 -43.15 -23.26 -10.37
N GLU A 96 -42.47 -22.16 -10.67
CA GLU A 96 -42.26 -21.57 -12.00
C GLU A 96 -41.12 -20.54 -11.84
N GLY A 97 -40.36 -20.14 -12.87
CA GLY A 97 -40.41 -20.53 -14.29
C GLY A 97 -39.40 -19.74 -15.13
N GLY A 98 -38.30 -19.28 -14.53
CA GLY A 98 -37.38 -18.30 -15.13
C GLY A 98 -36.24 -18.92 -15.95
N ARG A 99 -36.19 -18.59 -17.26
CA ARG A 99 -35.03 -18.86 -18.12
C ARG A 99 -33.98 -17.75 -17.92
N ALA A 100 -32.76 -18.13 -17.55
CA ALA A 100 -31.61 -17.23 -17.56
C ALA A 100 -30.89 -17.32 -18.92
N GLU A 101 -30.75 -16.18 -19.62
CA GLU A 101 -30.08 -16.14 -20.92
C GLU A 101 -28.55 -16.19 -20.75
N ARG A 102 -27.92 -17.16 -21.40
CA ARG A 102 -26.46 -17.36 -21.34
C ARG A 102 -25.78 -16.45 -22.37
N TRP A 103 -25.29 -15.30 -21.91
CA TRP A 103 -24.33 -14.51 -22.70
C TRP A 103 -22.98 -15.23 -22.78
N SER A 104 -22.53 -15.50 -24.00
CA SER A 104 -21.32 -16.28 -24.30
C SER A 104 -20.34 -15.45 -25.10
N TRP A 105 -19.29 -14.93 -24.47
CA TRP A 105 -18.20 -14.26 -25.17
C TRP A 105 -17.15 -15.27 -25.64
N GLU A 106 -17.16 -15.53 -26.95
CA GLU A 106 -16.29 -16.49 -27.60
C GLU A 106 -14.89 -15.91 -27.82
N ARG A 107 -13.86 -16.52 -27.22
CA ARG A 107 -12.46 -16.07 -27.35
C ARG A 107 -11.88 -16.53 -28.68
N ARG A 108 -11.93 -15.67 -29.69
CA ARG A 108 -11.17 -15.83 -30.94
C ARG A 108 -9.67 -15.92 -30.62
N ARG A 109 -9.06 -17.08 -30.89
CA ARG A 109 -7.60 -17.27 -30.87
C ARG A 109 -7.06 -17.05 -32.27
N GLU A 110 -6.23 -16.04 -32.45
CA GLU A 110 -5.42 -15.89 -33.66
C GLU A 110 -4.03 -16.47 -33.39
N THR A 111 -3.75 -17.62 -33.99
CA THR A 111 -2.43 -18.28 -33.94
C THR A 111 -1.67 -17.98 -35.23
N GLY A 112 -0.84 -16.93 -35.22
CA GLY A 112 0.12 -16.67 -36.30
C GLY A 112 1.20 -17.75 -36.34
N GLY A 113 0.97 -18.81 -37.11
CA GLY A 113 1.90 -19.91 -37.33
C GLY A 113 2.49 -19.86 -38.73
N MET A 114 3.77 -19.52 -38.84
CA MET A 114 4.50 -19.44 -40.11
C MET A 114 4.71 -20.85 -40.69
N VAL A 115 4.24 -21.10 -41.91
CA VAL A 115 4.46 -22.36 -42.64
C VAL A 115 4.97 -22.05 -44.04
N LEU A 116 5.95 -22.84 -44.50
CA LEU A 116 6.63 -22.68 -45.78
C LEU A 116 5.68 -23.01 -46.95
N GLY A 117 5.72 -22.20 -48.01
CA GLY A 117 4.94 -22.41 -49.23
C GLY A 117 5.79 -22.84 -50.42
N GLU A 118 5.55 -24.04 -50.93
CA GLU A 118 5.86 -24.45 -52.29
C GLU A 118 4.54 -24.76 -53.04
N GLY A 119 4.52 -24.66 -54.37
CA GLY A 119 3.50 -25.31 -55.21
C GLY A 119 2.35 -24.45 -55.77
N THR A 120 2.61 -23.83 -56.93
CA THR A 120 1.79 -23.91 -58.17
C THR A 120 0.25 -23.72 -58.18
N GLY A 121 -0.24 -22.95 -59.18
CA GLY A 121 -1.61 -22.99 -59.72
C GLY A 121 -2.52 -21.87 -59.19
N ASP A 122 -2.90 -20.78 -59.89
CA ASP A 122 -3.26 -20.50 -61.30
C ASP A 122 -4.78 -20.50 -61.57
N GLN A 123 -5.27 -19.41 -62.20
CA GLN A 123 -6.64 -19.16 -62.71
C GLN A 123 -7.84 -19.22 -61.70
N SER A 124 -8.97 -18.53 -61.87
CA SER A 124 -9.36 -17.39 -62.74
C SER A 124 -10.71 -16.79 -62.29
N GLY A 125 -11.09 -15.61 -62.83
CA GLY A 125 -12.52 -15.26 -63.06
C GLY A 125 -13.27 -14.39 -62.03
N GLY A 126 -13.77 -13.24 -62.50
CA GLY A 126 -15.03 -12.61 -62.02
C GLY A 126 -16.09 -12.69 -63.15
N PRO A 127 -17.01 -11.71 -63.35
CA PRO A 127 -17.36 -10.55 -62.51
C PRO A 127 -18.88 -10.19 -62.46
N GLY A 128 -19.26 -9.18 -61.64
CA GLY A 128 -20.52 -8.41 -61.78
C GLY A 128 -21.79 -8.97 -61.10
N ARG A 129 -22.94 -8.26 -61.09
CA ARG A 129 -23.25 -6.87 -61.49
C ARG A 129 -24.67 -6.43 -60.98
N GLU A 130 -24.86 -5.15 -60.61
CA GLU A 130 -26.15 -4.40 -60.51
C GLU A 130 -27.26 -4.93 -59.54
N GLY A 131 -28.26 -4.16 -59.08
CA GLY A 131 -28.58 -2.71 -59.18
C GLY A 131 -29.97 -2.35 -58.57
N GLY A 132 -30.29 -1.04 -58.40
CA GLY A 132 -31.60 -0.51 -57.93
C GLY A 132 -31.56 0.21 -56.56
N HIS A 133 -31.90 1.50 -56.35
CA HIS A 133 -33.12 2.31 -56.64
C HIS A 133 -34.35 1.88 -55.82
N TYR A 134 -35.21 2.72 -55.18
CA TYR A 134 -35.44 4.19 -55.02
C TYR A 134 -36.30 4.37 -53.70
N ILE A 135 -36.78 5.50 -53.12
CA ILE A 135 -36.80 7.00 -53.22
C ILE A 135 -37.21 7.48 -51.77
N ALA A 136 -36.66 8.47 -51.05
CA ALA A 136 -36.45 9.93 -51.21
C ALA A 136 -37.69 10.87 -51.03
N SER A 137 -37.82 11.59 -49.90
CA SER A 137 -38.42 12.96 -49.78
C SER A 137 -38.60 13.45 -48.32
N ARG A 138 -38.88 14.73 -48.00
CA ARG A 138 -38.25 16.03 -48.36
C ARG A 138 -38.82 17.19 -47.49
N LEU A 139 -38.25 18.40 -47.58
CA LEU A 139 -38.68 19.71 -46.99
C LEU A 139 -38.34 19.89 -45.50
N GLY A 140 -38.02 21.07 -44.95
CA GLY A 140 -37.92 22.47 -45.46
C GLY A 140 -38.45 23.43 -44.36
N ARG A 141 -37.96 24.64 -44.06
CA ARG A 141 -37.17 25.71 -44.75
C ARG A 141 -36.33 26.46 -43.69
N ALA A 142 -35.09 26.87 -43.93
CA ALA A 142 -34.62 28.11 -44.56
C ALA A 142 -35.04 29.46 -43.88
N PHE A 143 -34.05 30.20 -43.37
CA PHE A 143 -34.06 31.66 -43.21
C PHE A 143 -32.68 32.20 -43.60
N THR A 144 -32.58 33.43 -44.10
CA THR A 144 -31.37 33.97 -44.74
C THR A 144 -30.81 35.21 -44.03
N GLY A 145 -29.48 35.27 -43.92
CA GLY A 145 -28.72 36.45 -43.48
C GLY A 145 -27.39 36.50 -44.23
N ARG A 146 -27.10 37.60 -44.92
CA ARG A 146 -26.01 37.68 -45.91
C ARG A 146 -24.98 38.74 -45.53
N VAL A 147 -23.78 38.31 -45.13
CA VAL A 147 -22.58 39.16 -45.12
C VAL A 147 -21.45 38.39 -45.81
N GLN A 148 -20.94 38.94 -46.91
CA GLN A 148 -19.79 38.38 -47.61
C GLN A 148 -18.52 39.07 -47.12
N ARG A 149 -17.54 38.31 -46.62
CA ARG A 149 -16.12 38.67 -46.72
C ARG A 149 -15.31 37.44 -47.15
N THR A 150 -14.43 37.68 -48.11
CA THR A 150 -13.57 36.69 -48.76
C THR A 150 -12.41 36.27 -47.86
N PHE A 151 -12.12 34.98 -47.84
CA PHE A 151 -10.75 34.47 -47.77
C PHE A 151 -10.53 33.40 -48.83
N GLN A 152 -9.28 33.16 -49.21
CA GLN A 152 -8.92 32.48 -50.45
C GLN A 152 -8.94 30.95 -50.34
N SER A 153 -9.05 30.29 -51.50
CA SER A 153 -8.69 28.89 -51.70
C SER A 153 -7.17 28.69 -51.47
N THR A 154 -6.64 27.48 -51.21
CA THR A 154 -6.68 26.31 -52.10
C THR A 154 -6.34 24.98 -51.43
N GLN A 155 -6.88 23.90 -52.03
CA GLN A 155 -6.35 22.53 -52.11
C GLN A 155 -6.20 21.69 -50.84
N ALA A 156 -6.65 20.43 -50.96
CA ALA A 156 -6.23 19.35 -50.07
C ALA A 156 -4.81 18.90 -50.42
N ALA A 157 -4.03 18.47 -49.42
CA ALA A 157 -2.70 17.91 -49.56
C ALA A 157 -2.64 16.50 -48.94
N ALA A 158 -1.63 15.72 -49.36
CA ALA A 158 -1.54 14.28 -49.12
C ALA A 158 -1.47 13.87 -47.64
N ALA A 159 -1.86 12.61 -47.37
CA ALA A 159 -1.58 11.96 -46.09
C ALA A 159 -0.06 11.77 -45.91
N THR A 160 0.43 12.09 -44.71
CA THR A 160 1.79 11.78 -44.24
C THR A 160 1.73 10.67 -43.19
N PRO A 161 2.68 9.72 -43.18
CA PRO A 161 2.68 8.60 -42.23
C PRO A 161 2.96 9.06 -40.79
N ASP A 162 2.43 8.32 -39.81
CA ASP A 162 2.71 8.52 -38.40
C ASP A 162 4.21 8.33 -38.08
N PRO A 163 4.87 9.32 -37.45
CA PRO A 163 6.02 9.06 -36.61
C PRO A 163 5.50 8.49 -35.29
N CYS A 164 5.15 7.19 -35.27
CA CYS A 164 4.79 6.48 -34.05
C CYS A 164 6.03 6.19 -33.18
N ALA A 165 6.66 7.28 -32.74
CA ALA A 165 7.79 7.33 -31.83
C ALA A 165 7.37 8.24 -30.68
N ALA A 166 6.92 7.65 -29.58
CA ALA A 166 6.85 8.36 -28.32
C ALA A 166 8.28 8.76 -27.96
N ALA A 167 8.62 10.04 -28.15
CA ALA A 167 9.92 10.55 -27.76
C ALA A 167 10.06 10.39 -26.25
N ASP A 168 11.14 9.72 -25.81
CA ASP A 168 11.52 9.61 -24.40
C ASP A 168 11.88 11.00 -23.85
N LYS A 169 10.85 11.79 -23.55
CA LYS A 169 10.96 12.85 -22.54
C LYS A 169 11.30 12.15 -21.23
N ALA A 170 12.57 12.22 -20.84
CA ALA A 170 12.93 12.00 -19.46
C ALA A 170 12.02 12.86 -18.57
N PRO A 171 11.46 12.31 -17.47
CA PRO A 171 10.55 13.06 -16.60
C PRO A 171 11.25 14.31 -16.07
N ASP A 172 10.48 15.38 -15.87
CA ASP A 172 11.04 16.68 -15.46
C ASP A 172 11.94 16.50 -14.22
N PRO A 173 13.18 17.04 -14.25
CA PRO A 173 14.19 16.70 -13.25
C PRO A 173 13.73 17.14 -11.86
N VAL A 174 13.61 16.16 -10.95
CA VAL A 174 13.18 16.37 -9.57
C VAL A 174 14.01 17.49 -8.95
N PRO A 175 13.38 18.53 -8.35
CA PRO A 175 14.12 19.60 -7.68
C PRO A 175 15.06 19.02 -6.63
N LYS A 176 16.33 19.45 -6.64
CA LYS A 176 17.38 18.87 -5.76
C LYS A 176 17.05 18.90 -4.27
N ASP A 177 16.20 19.84 -3.86
CA ASP A 177 15.79 20.06 -2.48
C ASP A 177 14.41 19.43 -2.14
N CYS A 178 13.81 18.69 -3.08
CA CYS A 178 12.52 18.03 -2.89
C CYS A 178 12.65 16.89 -1.85
N PRO A 179 11.89 16.92 -0.74
CA PRO A 179 12.06 15.92 0.32
C PRO A 179 11.47 14.55 -0.02
N VAL A 180 10.60 14.48 -1.03
CA VAL A 180 10.02 13.24 -1.57
C VAL A 180 10.79 12.85 -2.83
N SER A 181 11.40 11.66 -2.83
CA SER A 181 12.08 11.07 -3.99
C SER A 181 12.36 9.59 -3.72
N SER A 182 11.46 8.69 -4.12
CA SER A 182 11.70 7.23 -4.01
C SER A 182 11.13 6.48 -5.22
N TYR A 183 11.94 5.60 -5.82
CA TYR A 183 11.64 4.89 -7.09
C TYR A 183 11.52 3.36 -6.93
N ASN A 184 12.06 2.79 -5.86
CA ASN A 184 12.14 1.35 -5.61
C ASN A 184 12.19 1.10 -4.10
N GLU A 185 12.19 -0.17 -3.68
CA GLU A 185 12.18 -0.52 -2.25
C GLU A 185 13.58 -0.66 -1.60
N TRP A 186 14.69 -0.38 -2.31
CA TRP A 186 16.04 -0.78 -1.89
C TRP A 186 17.16 0.26 -2.03
N ASP A 187 16.96 1.37 -2.75
CA ASP A 187 17.96 2.45 -2.80
C ASP A 187 18.22 3.04 -1.39
N PRO A 188 19.41 3.60 -1.10
CA PRO A 188 19.78 4.05 0.23
C PRO A 188 18.77 5.03 0.86
N LEU A 189 18.14 4.60 1.96
CA LEU A 189 17.04 5.28 2.65
C LEU A 189 17.51 6.54 3.41
N GLU A 190 16.77 7.64 3.28
CA GLU A 190 17.10 8.94 3.89
C GLU A 190 15.96 9.55 4.73
N GLU A 191 14.70 9.39 4.33
CA GLU A 191 13.53 9.84 5.12
C GLU A 191 12.38 8.83 5.00
N VAL A 192 11.73 8.53 6.13
CA VAL A 192 10.71 7.49 6.27
C VAL A 192 9.60 7.94 7.24
N ILE A 193 8.34 7.63 6.93
CA ILE A 193 7.24 7.68 7.90
C ILE A 193 7.17 6.32 8.59
N VAL A 194 7.16 6.30 9.93
CA VAL A 194 6.88 5.09 10.74
C VAL A 194 5.53 5.27 11.44
N GLY A 195 4.71 4.22 11.50
CA GLY A 195 3.34 4.27 12.04
C GLY A 195 3.22 4.51 13.55
N ARG A 196 1.97 4.42 14.04
CA ARG A 196 1.57 4.49 15.45
C ARG A 196 0.60 3.38 15.83
N ALA A 197 0.83 2.75 16.98
CA ALA A 197 -0.07 1.77 17.59
C ALA A 197 -1.12 2.43 18.50
N GLU A 198 -0.90 3.68 18.89
CA GLU A 198 -1.70 4.43 19.84
C GLU A 198 -3.16 4.56 19.40
N ASN A 199 -4.08 4.35 20.36
CA ASN A 199 -5.53 4.39 20.19
C ASN A 199 -6.10 3.43 19.13
N ALA A 200 -5.32 2.45 18.63
CA ALA A 200 -5.79 1.50 17.63
C ALA A 200 -7.07 0.78 18.09
N CYS A 201 -8.08 0.76 17.23
CA CYS A 201 -9.39 0.17 17.49
C CYS A 201 -9.63 -1.05 16.59
N VAL A 202 -10.29 -2.06 17.16
CA VAL A 202 -10.78 -3.22 16.43
C VAL A 202 -11.90 -2.72 15.50
N PRO A 203 -11.81 -2.94 14.17
CA PRO A 203 -12.83 -2.49 13.24
C PRO A 203 -14.15 -3.24 13.48
N PRO A 204 -15.31 -2.63 13.18
CA PRO A 204 -16.59 -3.35 13.12
C PRO A 204 -16.49 -4.57 12.20
N PHE A 205 -17.16 -5.68 12.55
CA PHE A 205 -17.06 -6.93 11.79
C PHE A 205 -17.97 -6.93 10.55
N THR A 206 -17.61 -6.13 9.56
CA THR A 206 -18.23 -6.02 8.24
C THR A 206 -17.69 -7.09 7.27
N VAL A 207 -18.30 -7.20 6.09
CA VAL A 207 -18.02 -8.30 5.14
C VAL A 207 -16.59 -8.27 4.60
N GLU A 208 -16.03 -7.08 4.39
CA GLU A 208 -14.65 -6.86 3.94
C GLU A 208 -13.62 -7.13 5.06
N VAL A 209 -13.96 -6.87 6.32
CA VAL A 209 -13.14 -7.27 7.48
C VAL A 209 -13.13 -8.79 7.63
N LYS A 210 -14.28 -9.44 7.45
CA LYS A 210 -14.41 -10.91 7.48
C LYS A 210 -13.62 -11.58 6.35
N ALA A 211 -13.73 -11.11 5.11
CA ALA A 211 -13.00 -11.66 3.97
C ALA A 211 -11.47 -11.63 4.17
N ASN A 212 -10.97 -10.63 4.90
CA ASN A 212 -9.55 -10.35 5.05
C ASN A 212 -8.91 -10.91 6.33
N THR A 213 -9.69 -11.53 7.22
CA THR A 213 -9.21 -12.04 8.51
C THR A 213 -9.39 -13.55 8.63
N TYR A 214 -8.55 -14.22 9.42
CA TYR A 214 -8.64 -15.66 9.68
C TYR A 214 -9.80 -16.01 10.63
N GLU A 215 -10.41 -17.18 10.45
CA GLU A 215 -11.61 -17.64 11.17
C GLU A 215 -11.40 -17.62 12.69
N LYS A 216 -10.19 -17.97 13.14
CA LYS A 216 -9.80 -17.97 14.56
C LYS A 216 -9.90 -16.61 15.25
N TYR A 217 -10.08 -15.51 14.50
CA TYR A 217 -10.28 -14.17 15.05
C TYR A 217 -11.65 -13.55 14.72
N TRP A 218 -12.51 -14.19 13.91
CA TRP A 218 -13.84 -13.64 13.59
C TRP A 218 -14.69 -13.36 14.83
N SER A 219 -14.65 -14.24 15.83
CA SER A 219 -15.31 -14.04 17.13
C SER A 219 -14.76 -12.85 17.93
N PHE A 220 -13.44 -12.59 17.83
CA PHE A 220 -12.82 -11.42 18.44
C PHE A 220 -13.33 -10.12 17.79
N TYR A 221 -13.39 -10.05 16.46
CA TYR A 221 -13.98 -8.88 15.77
C TYR A 221 -15.47 -8.70 16.09
N GLN A 222 -16.25 -9.78 16.16
CA GLN A 222 -17.66 -9.74 16.56
C GLN A 222 -17.87 -9.21 17.99
N GLN A 223 -16.97 -9.55 18.92
CA GLN A 223 -17.08 -9.16 20.34
C GLN A 223 -16.45 -7.78 20.64
N HIS A 224 -15.45 -7.36 19.87
CA HIS A 224 -14.64 -6.17 20.15
C HIS A 224 -14.72 -5.05 19.10
N GLY A 225 -15.40 -5.24 17.97
CA GLY A 225 -15.55 -4.21 16.94
C GLY A 225 -16.06 -2.87 17.50
N GLY A 226 -15.43 -1.77 17.09
CA GLY A 226 -15.66 -0.42 17.62
C GLY A 226 -15.00 -0.13 18.97
N ARG A 227 -14.16 -1.02 19.51
CA ARG A 227 -13.45 -0.85 20.78
C ARG A 227 -11.92 -0.87 20.58
N PRO A 228 -11.13 -0.27 21.49
CA PRO A 228 -9.67 -0.38 21.44
C PRO A 228 -9.16 -1.83 21.41
N PHE A 229 -8.06 -2.06 20.71
CA PHE A 229 -7.28 -3.30 20.86
C PHE A 229 -6.77 -3.45 22.31
N PRO A 230 -6.48 -4.68 22.79
CA PRO A 230 -6.05 -4.93 24.17
C PRO A 230 -4.93 -3.99 24.64
N PRO A 231 -5.18 -3.09 25.62
CA PRO A 231 -4.25 -2.00 25.93
C PRO A 231 -2.85 -2.46 26.35
N ASP A 232 -2.76 -3.61 27.02
CA ASP A 232 -1.49 -4.22 27.46
C ASP A 232 -0.65 -4.76 26.29
N HIS A 233 -1.29 -5.05 25.16
CA HIS A 233 -0.63 -5.43 23.92
C HIS A 233 -0.21 -4.20 23.13
N VAL A 234 -1.10 -3.19 23.03
CA VAL A 234 -0.81 -1.90 22.39
C VAL A 234 0.38 -1.20 23.05
N ARG A 235 0.48 -1.17 24.39
CA ARG A 235 1.62 -0.56 25.09
C ARG A 235 2.97 -1.20 24.73
N LYS A 236 3.00 -2.50 24.41
CA LYS A 236 4.21 -3.19 23.95
C LYS A 236 4.52 -2.86 22.50
N ALA A 237 3.51 -2.87 21.63
CA ALA A 237 3.67 -2.46 20.23
C ALA A 237 4.20 -1.01 20.11
N VAL A 238 3.74 -0.08 20.96
CA VAL A 238 4.32 1.27 21.04
C VAL A 238 5.82 1.21 21.39
N ALA A 239 6.21 0.49 22.44
CA ALA A 239 7.61 0.40 22.86
C ALA A 239 8.52 -0.23 21.80
N GLU A 240 8.06 -1.28 21.12
CA GLU A 240 8.76 -1.93 20.00
C GLU A 240 8.95 -0.99 18.80
N ILE A 241 7.96 -0.14 18.50
CA ILE A 241 8.01 0.80 17.37
C ILE A 241 8.80 2.08 17.70
N GLU A 242 8.85 2.54 18.95
CA GLU A 242 9.79 3.60 19.35
C GLU A 242 11.25 3.13 19.26
N GLU A 243 11.57 1.90 19.71
CA GLU A 243 12.90 1.29 19.53
C GLU A 243 13.26 1.16 18.03
N MET A 244 12.32 0.71 17.18
CA MET A 244 12.49 0.71 15.72
C MET A 244 12.78 2.12 15.18
N CYS A 245 12.11 3.15 15.69
CA CYS A 245 12.37 4.54 15.30
C CYS A 245 13.76 5.02 15.73
N ASP A 246 14.23 4.66 16.93
CA ASP A 246 15.57 5.04 17.40
C ASP A 246 16.68 4.30 16.63
N ILE A 247 16.48 3.03 16.28
CA ILE A 247 17.39 2.28 15.41
C ILE A 247 17.45 2.91 14.01
N LEU A 248 16.31 3.30 13.41
CA LEU A 248 16.31 4.02 12.12
C LEU A 248 17.10 5.35 12.19
N LYS A 249 16.99 6.11 13.29
CA LYS A 249 17.78 7.33 13.50
C LYS A 249 19.28 7.03 13.62
N MET A 250 19.67 5.96 14.33
CA MET A 250 21.07 5.53 14.46
C MET A 250 21.66 5.06 13.12
N GLU A 251 20.86 4.44 12.25
CA GLU A 251 21.24 4.04 10.89
C GLU A 251 21.27 5.22 9.88
N GLY A 252 21.01 6.45 10.35
CA GLY A 252 21.11 7.70 9.58
C GLY A 252 19.81 8.18 8.92
N VAL A 253 18.66 7.55 9.21
CA VAL A 253 17.38 7.82 8.54
C VAL A 253 16.58 8.89 9.29
N THR A 254 16.04 9.88 8.57
CA THR A 254 15.09 10.86 9.10
C THR A 254 13.73 10.19 9.34
N VAL A 255 13.31 10.10 10.61
CA VAL A 255 12.04 9.46 10.99
C VAL A 255 10.93 10.50 11.20
N ARG A 256 9.82 10.33 10.48
CA ARG A 256 8.56 11.07 10.64
C ARG A 256 7.49 10.14 11.20
N ARG A 257 6.51 10.67 11.93
CA ARG A 257 5.44 9.90 12.60
C ARG A 257 4.09 10.59 12.41
N PRO A 258 2.99 9.86 12.15
CA PRO A 258 1.67 10.47 11.98
C PRO A 258 1.21 11.20 13.26
N ASP A 259 0.24 12.10 13.11
CA ASP A 259 -0.41 12.77 14.23
C ASP A 259 -1.20 11.76 15.09
N PRO A 260 -1.17 11.84 16.42
CA PRO A 260 -2.05 11.04 17.27
C PRO A 260 -3.53 11.36 17.00
N VAL A 261 -4.33 10.32 16.80
CA VAL A 261 -5.77 10.41 16.51
C VAL A 261 -6.52 9.46 17.44
N ASP A 262 -7.75 9.82 17.82
CA ASP A 262 -8.70 8.90 18.44
C ASP A 262 -9.44 8.13 17.34
N TRP A 263 -9.19 6.82 17.25
CA TRP A 263 -9.82 5.94 16.26
C TRP A 263 -11.15 5.33 16.76
N SER A 264 -11.53 5.56 18.02
CA SER A 264 -12.83 5.12 18.55
C SER A 264 -13.99 6.03 18.12
N LEU A 265 -13.68 7.22 17.59
CA LEU A 265 -14.67 8.17 17.09
C LEU A 265 -15.45 7.59 15.91
N THR A 266 -16.76 7.42 16.10
CA THR A 266 -17.71 7.08 15.04
C THR A 266 -17.89 8.26 14.08
N TYR A 267 -17.88 7.97 12.78
CA TYR A 267 -18.16 8.91 11.70
C TYR A 267 -19.19 8.33 10.72
N LYS A 268 -19.85 9.24 10.00
CA LYS A 268 -20.97 8.92 9.09
C LYS A 268 -20.79 9.64 7.76
N THR A 269 -20.82 8.91 6.66
CA THR A 269 -20.98 9.44 5.30
C THR A 269 -22.48 9.41 4.93
N PRO A 270 -22.91 9.87 3.74
CA PRO A 270 -24.25 9.60 3.24
C PRO A 270 -24.56 8.09 3.14
N ASP A 271 -23.52 7.29 2.92
CA ASP A 271 -23.58 5.89 2.45
C ASP A 271 -23.38 4.86 3.58
N PHE A 272 -22.59 5.19 4.62
CA PHE A 272 -22.32 4.28 5.74
C PHE A 272 -21.96 5.01 7.06
N GLU A 273 -21.87 4.25 8.15
CA GLU A 273 -21.42 4.71 9.48
C GLU A 273 -20.42 3.70 10.07
N SER A 274 -19.31 4.16 10.64
CA SER A 274 -18.22 3.30 11.13
C SER A 274 -17.33 4.01 12.17
N SER A 275 -16.51 3.24 12.90
CA SER A 275 -15.38 3.76 13.69
C SER A 275 -14.07 3.71 12.89
N GLY A 276 -12.99 4.26 13.43
CA GLY A 276 -11.65 4.14 12.86
C GLY A 276 -10.99 2.77 13.05
N LEU A 277 -9.80 2.62 12.46
CA LEU A 277 -8.86 1.50 12.64
C LEU A 277 -7.61 1.95 13.41
N TYR A 278 -6.61 2.50 12.72
CA TYR A 278 -5.34 3.00 13.29
C TYR A 278 -4.59 3.91 12.31
N ALA A 279 -3.37 4.32 12.65
CA ALA A 279 -2.34 4.74 11.68
C ALA A 279 -1.04 3.94 11.88
N ALA A 280 -1.18 2.62 12.07
CA ALA A 280 -0.07 1.69 12.28
C ALA A 280 0.72 1.40 11.00
N MET A 281 0.05 1.39 9.84
CA MET A 281 0.64 0.94 8.58
C MET A 281 0.62 2.05 7.51
N PRO A 282 1.64 2.93 7.46
CA PRO A 282 1.76 3.95 6.43
C PRO A 282 1.75 3.38 5.00
N ARG A 283 2.29 2.17 4.79
CA ARG A 283 2.39 1.52 3.47
C ARG A 283 1.03 1.27 2.83
N ASP A 284 0.02 0.98 3.64
CA ASP A 284 -1.33 0.62 3.16
C ASP A 284 -2.04 1.81 2.52
N ILE A 285 -1.67 3.03 2.91
CA ILE A 285 -2.37 4.26 2.54
C ILE A 285 -1.49 5.28 1.79
N LEU A 286 -0.16 5.14 1.85
CA LEU A 286 0.79 6.02 1.17
C LEU A 286 1.79 5.21 0.34
N ILE A 287 1.81 5.50 -0.96
CA ILE A 287 2.90 5.12 -1.88
C ILE A 287 3.61 6.36 -2.40
N VAL A 288 4.93 6.26 -2.54
CA VAL A 288 5.76 7.30 -3.17
C VAL A 288 6.26 6.80 -4.52
N VAL A 289 6.06 7.59 -5.57
CA VAL A 289 6.46 7.28 -6.94
C VAL A 289 7.25 8.47 -7.49
N GLY A 290 8.57 8.37 -7.47
CA GLY A 290 9.45 9.50 -7.72
C GLY A 290 9.25 10.60 -6.68
N ASN A 291 8.97 11.82 -7.13
CA ASN A 291 8.70 12.98 -6.26
C ASN A 291 7.22 13.18 -5.90
N GLU A 292 6.38 12.16 -6.11
CA GLU A 292 4.96 12.20 -5.81
C GLU A 292 4.59 11.28 -4.65
N ILE A 293 3.83 11.82 -3.69
CA ILE A 293 3.16 11.05 -2.64
C ILE A 293 1.67 10.92 -2.96
N ILE A 294 1.18 9.68 -3.00
CA ILE A 294 -0.19 9.33 -3.38
C ILE A 294 -0.92 8.76 -2.16
N GLU A 295 -2.01 9.42 -1.76
CA GLU A 295 -2.97 8.86 -0.81
C GLU A 295 -3.88 7.84 -1.51
N ALA A 296 -3.85 6.60 -1.05
CA ALA A 296 -4.71 5.53 -1.54
C ALA A 296 -6.18 5.74 -1.13
N PRO A 297 -7.14 5.22 -1.94
CA PRO A 297 -8.56 5.35 -1.64
C PRO A 297 -8.98 4.49 -0.44
N MET A 298 -8.27 3.39 -0.17
CA MET A 298 -8.65 2.29 0.72
C MET A 298 -9.90 1.55 0.23
N ALA A 299 -10.18 0.37 0.79
CA ALA A 299 -11.45 -0.35 0.54
C ALA A 299 -12.21 -0.76 1.81
N TRP A 300 -11.68 -0.49 3.01
CA TRP A 300 -12.35 -0.77 4.28
C TRP A 300 -13.09 0.47 4.80
N ARG A 301 -14.37 0.32 5.18
CA ARG A 301 -15.19 1.41 5.74
C ARG A 301 -14.56 2.05 6.98
N SER A 302 -13.86 1.27 7.80
CA SER A 302 -13.12 1.73 8.99
C SER A 302 -11.83 2.52 8.71
N ARG A 303 -11.31 2.46 7.48
CA ARG A 303 -10.08 3.15 7.04
C ARG A 303 -10.36 4.45 6.26
N PHE A 304 -11.63 4.81 6.07
CA PHE A 304 -12.02 5.94 5.21
C PHE A 304 -11.28 7.24 5.56
N PHE A 305 -11.19 7.59 6.84
CA PHE A 305 -10.55 8.81 7.32
C PHE A 305 -9.09 8.65 7.80
N GLU A 306 -8.45 7.50 7.55
CA GLU A 306 -7.08 7.20 8.03
C GLU A 306 -6.03 8.22 7.53
N TYR A 307 -6.24 8.79 6.33
CA TYR A 307 -5.38 9.83 5.74
C TYR A 307 -5.18 11.04 6.67
N ARG A 308 -6.15 11.35 7.54
CA ARG A 308 -6.12 12.53 8.41
C ARG A 308 -4.87 12.59 9.29
N ALA A 309 -4.38 11.44 9.75
CA ALA A 309 -3.19 11.35 10.61
C ALA A 309 -1.89 11.71 9.89
N TYR A 310 -1.85 11.66 8.56
CA TYR A 310 -0.65 11.95 7.76
C TYR A 310 -0.63 13.36 7.19
N ARG A 311 -1.77 14.08 7.17
CA ARG A 311 -1.90 15.38 6.49
C ARG A 311 -0.93 16.46 6.99
N SER A 312 -0.49 16.43 8.24
CA SER A 312 0.52 17.38 8.74
C SER A 312 1.91 17.17 8.13
N ILE A 313 2.30 15.91 7.90
CA ILE A 313 3.53 15.56 7.17
C ILE A 313 3.39 15.91 5.69
N ILE A 314 2.28 15.50 5.06
CA ILE A 314 2.09 15.65 3.61
C ILE A 314 2.05 17.13 3.19
N LYS A 315 1.42 18.01 3.98
CA LYS A 315 1.45 19.46 3.74
C LYS A 315 2.88 20.04 3.82
N ASP A 316 3.71 19.56 4.75
CA ASP A 316 5.12 19.98 4.86
C ASP A 316 5.91 19.58 3.60
N TYR A 317 5.75 18.35 3.11
CA TYR A 317 6.36 17.93 1.85
C TYR A 317 5.86 18.74 0.64
N PHE A 318 4.57 19.02 0.57
CA PHE A 318 3.98 19.84 -0.50
C PHE A 318 4.50 21.28 -0.47
N HIS A 319 4.61 21.91 0.71
CA HIS A 319 5.25 23.21 0.88
C HIS A 319 6.75 23.22 0.50
N ARG A 320 7.41 22.05 0.56
CA ARG A 320 8.80 21.84 0.12
C ARG A 320 8.92 21.24 -1.30
N GLY A 321 7.87 21.36 -2.11
CA GLY A 321 7.93 21.09 -3.56
C GLY A 321 7.60 19.68 -4.03
N ALA A 322 7.16 18.78 -3.13
CA ALA A 322 6.69 17.46 -3.52
C ALA A 322 5.33 17.53 -4.24
N LYS A 323 5.12 16.65 -5.24
CA LYS A 323 3.78 16.42 -5.80
C LYS A 323 2.95 15.66 -4.76
N TRP A 324 1.70 16.06 -4.57
CA TRP A 324 0.75 15.39 -3.66
C TRP A 324 -0.54 15.11 -4.42
N THR A 325 -0.92 13.84 -4.46
CA THR A 325 -2.15 13.35 -5.08
C THR A 325 -2.96 12.57 -4.05
N ALA A 326 -4.28 12.62 -4.17
CA ALA A 326 -5.18 11.65 -3.55
C ALA A 326 -5.98 10.96 -4.66
N ALA A 327 -6.04 9.64 -4.61
CA ALA A 327 -6.90 8.88 -5.51
C ALA A 327 -8.39 9.23 -5.30
N PRO A 328 -9.27 9.02 -6.30
CA PRO A 328 -10.71 9.22 -6.14
C PRO A 328 -11.22 8.44 -4.93
N LYS A 329 -11.73 9.15 -3.91
CA LYS A 329 -12.18 8.51 -2.68
C LYS A 329 -13.53 7.82 -2.95
N PRO A 330 -13.62 6.49 -2.80
CA PRO A 330 -14.86 5.75 -3.07
C PRO A 330 -15.95 6.15 -2.08
N THR A 331 -17.20 6.04 -2.50
CA THR A 331 -18.37 6.13 -1.61
C THR A 331 -18.31 5.08 -0.51
N MET A 332 -17.78 3.89 -0.83
CA MET A 332 -17.92 2.68 -0.03
C MET A 332 -19.39 2.37 0.30
N ALA A 333 -20.30 2.63 -0.64
CA ALA A 333 -21.69 2.17 -0.61
C ALA A 333 -21.76 0.63 -0.65
N ASP A 334 -22.94 0.05 -0.41
CA ASP A 334 -23.07 -1.41 -0.31
C ASP A 334 -22.75 -2.12 -1.64
N GLU A 335 -22.91 -1.44 -2.78
CA GLU A 335 -22.56 -1.89 -4.13
C GLU A 335 -21.06 -2.13 -4.35
N LEU A 336 -20.18 -1.55 -3.52
CA LEU A 336 -18.75 -1.86 -3.57
C LEU A 336 -18.44 -3.28 -3.04
N TYR A 337 -19.38 -3.91 -2.33
CA TYR A 337 -19.15 -5.18 -1.64
C TYR A 337 -20.16 -6.28 -2.01
N ASP A 338 -19.67 -7.49 -2.27
CA ASP A 338 -20.48 -8.71 -2.28
C ASP A 338 -20.91 -9.04 -0.84
N GLN A 339 -22.08 -8.54 -0.44
CA GLN A 339 -22.63 -8.73 0.91
C GLN A 339 -22.87 -10.20 1.26
N ASP A 340 -23.11 -11.04 0.23
CA ASP A 340 -23.31 -12.49 0.35
C ASP A 340 -22.01 -13.29 0.12
N TYR A 341 -20.83 -12.63 0.08
CA TYR A 341 -19.54 -13.25 -0.27
C TYR A 341 -19.32 -14.57 0.50
N PRO A 342 -19.29 -15.73 -0.19
CA PRO A 342 -19.58 -17.02 0.42
C PRO A 342 -18.37 -17.65 1.14
N ILE A 343 -17.62 -16.85 1.90
CA ILE A 343 -16.50 -17.28 2.75
C ILE A 343 -17.02 -17.92 4.06
N ARG A 344 -16.66 -19.18 4.29
CA ARG A 344 -16.80 -19.86 5.61
C ARG A 344 -15.44 -20.33 6.16
N SER A 345 -14.44 -20.49 5.28
CA SER A 345 -13.03 -20.58 5.66
C SER A 345 -12.11 -19.84 4.67
N VAL A 346 -10.85 -19.65 5.06
CA VAL A 346 -9.75 -19.20 4.20
C VAL A 346 -9.62 -20.06 2.93
N ASP A 347 -9.91 -21.37 2.99
CA ASP A 347 -9.91 -22.25 1.81
C ASP A 347 -11.05 -21.91 0.83
N ASP A 348 -12.21 -21.47 1.32
CA ASP A 348 -13.27 -20.94 0.45
C ASP A 348 -12.79 -19.66 -0.23
N ARG A 349 -12.13 -18.75 0.52
CA ARG A 349 -11.59 -17.51 -0.05
C ARG A 349 -10.54 -17.77 -1.13
N HIS A 350 -9.61 -18.70 -0.92
CA HIS A 350 -8.62 -19.06 -1.93
C HIS A 350 -9.29 -19.67 -3.18
N ARG A 351 -10.29 -20.53 -2.99
CA ARG A 351 -11.11 -21.10 -4.08
C ARG A 351 -11.93 -20.06 -4.83
N LEU A 352 -12.36 -18.98 -4.16
CA LEU A 352 -13.08 -17.84 -4.75
C LEU A 352 -12.13 -16.91 -5.50
N ALA A 353 -10.97 -16.55 -4.92
CA ALA A 353 -9.94 -15.76 -5.58
C ALA A 353 -9.44 -16.43 -6.88
N ALA A 354 -9.26 -17.76 -6.86
CA ALA A 354 -8.94 -18.56 -8.05
C ALA A 354 -10.04 -18.58 -9.13
N GLN A 355 -11.28 -18.21 -8.79
CA GLN A 355 -12.39 -17.98 -9.74
C GLN A 355 -12.50 -16.50 -10.17
N GLY A 356 -11.62 -15.61 -9.71
CA GLY A 356 -11.73 -14.17 -9.89
C GLY A 356 -12.79 -13.51 -8.99
N LYS A 357 -13.22 -14.17 -7.89
CA LYS A 357 -14.27 -13.69 -6.98
C LYS A 357 -13.68 -13.20 -5.66
N PHE A 358 -13.98 -11.95 -5.33
CA PHE A 358 -13.50 -11.21 -4.17
C PHE A 358 -14.66 -10.47 -3.53
N VAL A 359 -14.50 -10.03 -2.29
CA VAL A 359 -15.52 -9.24 -1.59
C VAL A 359 -15.74 -7.88 -2.25
N THR A 360 -14.73 -7.27 -2.85
CA THR A 360 -14.86 -6.00 -3.58
C THR A 360 -15.31 -6.21 -5.01
N THR A 361 -16.33 -5.48 -5.42
CA THR A 361 -16.83 -5.41 -6.81
C THR A 361 -15.96 -4.47 -7.66
N GLU A 362 -16.36 -4.25 -8.92
CA GLU A 362 -15.80 -3.21 -9.80
C GLU A 362 -16.78 -2.02 -9.94
N PHE A 363 -17.49 -1.67 -8.86
CA PHE A 363 -18.44 -0.54 -8.84
C PHE A 363 -17.74 0.83 -8.98
N GLU A 364 -16.65 1.02 -8.22
CA GLU A 364 -15.81 2.22 -8.22
C GLU A 364 -14.35 1.86 -7.90
N PRO A 365 -13.34 2.70 -8.20
CA PRO A 365 -11.94 2.38 -7.93
C PRO A 365 -11.65 2.25 -6.43
N CYS A 366 -11.13 1.09 -6.00
CA CYS A 366 -10.64 0.89 -4.64
C CYS A 366 -9.31 0.13 -4.64
N PHE A 367 -8.40 0.51 -3.73
CA PHE A 367 -7.11 -0.13 -3.49
C PHE A 367 -6.49 0.33 -2.17
N ASP A 368 -5.68 -0.55 -1.58
CA ASP A 368 -4.67 -0.20 -0.57
C ASP A 368 -3.31 -0.11 -1.29
N ALA A 369 -2.48 0.88 -0.95
CA ALA A 369 -1.17 1.10 -1.56
C ALA A 369 -0.20 -0.10 -1.39
N ALA A 370 -0.35 -0.87 -0.32
CA ALA A 370 0.48 -2.06 -0.04
C ALA A 370 0.18 -3.28 -0.94
N ASP A 371 -0.78 -3.22 -1.87
CA ASP A 371 -0.90 -4.19 -2.98
C ASP A 371 0.02 -3.89 -4.17
N PHE A 372 0.74 -2.76 -4.13
CA PHE A 372 1.70 -2.32 -5.14
C PHE A 372 3.13 -2.37 -4.57
N ILE A 373 4.11 -2.78 -5.38
CA ILE A 373 5.54 -2.77 -5.02
C ILE A 373 6.40 -2.32 -6.20
N ARG A 374 7.44 -1.50 -5.92
CA ARG A 374 8.13 -0.70 -6.95
C ARG A 374 9.53 -1.25 -7.29
N ALA A 375 9.84 -1.23 -8.58
CA ALA A 375 11.11 -1.57 -9.16
C ALA A 375 11.48 -0.53 -10.24
N GLY A 376 11.66 0.73 -9.84
CA GLY A 376 12.02 1.82 -10.75
C GLY A 376 10.87 2.18 -11.68
N ARG A 377 11.05 1.98 -12.99
CA ARG A 377 9.98 2.18 -13.98
C ARG A 377 8.85 1.17 -13.88
N ASP A 378 9.03 0.04 -13.20
CA ASP A 378 8.05 -1.04 -13.11
C ASP A 378 7.42 -1.11 -11.73
N ILE A 379 6.09 -1.19 -11.68
CA ILE A 379 5.33 -1.33 -10.44
C ILE A 379 4.45 -2.57 -10.56
N PHE A 380 4.63 -3.52 -9.66
CA PHE A 380 3.88 -4.78 -9.66
C PHE A 380 2.70 -4.68 -8.70
N ALA A 381 1.50 -4.97 -9.19
CA ALA A 381 0.25 -4.89 -8.44
C ALA A 381 -0.47 -6.24 -8.47
N GLN A 382 -1.18 -6.59 -7.39
CA GLN A 382 -2.13 -7.72 -7.40
C GLN A 382 -3.57 -7.24 -7.26
N ARG A 383 -4.51 -7.98 -7.88
CA ARG A 383 -5.94 -7.84 -7.59
C ARG A 383 -6.24 -8.64 -6.32
N SER A 384 -6.54 -7.94 -5.24
CA SER A 384 -6.74 -8.50 -3.89
C SER A 384 -8.22 -8.37 -3.47
N GLN A 385 -8.53 -8.64 -2.20
CA GLN A 385 -9.86 -8.36 -1.63
C GLN A 385 -10.10 -6.85 -1.43
N VAL A 386 -9.05 -6.02 -1.37
CA VAL A 386 -9.16 -4.54 -1.23
C VAL A 386 -8.79 -3.78 -2.50
N THR A 387 -8.03 -4.39 -3.41
CA THR A 387 -7.54 -3.76 -4.64
C THR A 387 -8.23 -4.36 -5.85
N ASN A 388 -9.10 -3.58 -6.49
CA ASN A 388 -9.90 -3.99 -7.65
C ASN A 388 -9.26 -3.55 -8.98
N TYR A 389 -9.78 -4.04 -10.11
CA TYR A 389 -9.20 -3.73 -11.42
C TYR A 389 -9.34 -2.24 -11.79
N LEU A 390 -10.43 -1.59 -11.37
CA LEU A 390 -10.58 -0.13 -11.53
C LEU A 390 -9.51 0.67 -10.76
N GLY A 391 -9.12 0.24 -9.56
CA GLY A 391 -8.04 0.84 -8.78
C GLY A 391 -6.67 0.70 -9.45
N ILE A 392 -6.36 -0.49 -9.95
CA ILE A 392 -5.11 -0.78 -10.69
C ILE A 392 -5.06 0.01 -12.01
N GLU A 393 -6.17 0.08 -12.75
CA GLU A 393 -6.28 0.88 -13.98
C GLU A 393 -6.16 2.39 -13.71
N TRP A 394 -6.68 2.89 -12.58
CA TRP A 394 -6.45 4.28 -12.17
C TRP A 394 -4.96 4.55 -11.96
N MET A 395 -4.26 3.73 -11.18
CA MET A 395 -2.80 3.84 -10.97
C MET A 395 -2.03 3.76 -12.30
N ARG A 396 -2.35 2.79 -13.16
CA ARG A 396 -1.71 2.61 -14.47
C ARG A 396 -1.90 3.82 -15.39
N ARG A 397 -3.08 4.44 -15.36
CA ARG A 397 -3.41 5.61 -16.21
C ARG A 397 -2.84 6.91 -15.65
N HIS A 398 -2.74 7.03 -14.33
CA HIS A 398 -2.19 8.20 -13.63
C HIS A 398 -0.66 8.30 -13.75
N LEU A 399 0.04 7.17 -13.74
CA LEU A 399 1.51 7.11 -13.77
C LEU A 399 2.14 6.91 -15.17
N ALA A 400 1.32 6.77 -16.21
CA ALA A 400 1.78 6.67 -17.58
C ALA A 400 2.19 8.04 -18.16
N PRO A 401 3.20 8.13 -19.06
CA PRO A 401 3.93 7.02 -19.66
C PRO A 401 5.17 6.55 -18.87
N ASP A 402 5.59 7.29 -17.84
CA ASP A 402 6.89 7.08 -17.18
C ASP A 402 7.01 5.75 -16.43
N TYR A 403 5.90 5.24 -15.89
CA TYR A 403 5.86 4.01 -15.13
C TYR A 403 4.90 2.98 -15.77
N ARG A 404 5.28 1.71 -15.63
CA ARG A 404 4.57 0.53 -16.13
C ARG A 404 3.96 -0.21 -14.95
N VAL A 405 2.63 -0.17 -14.80
CA VAL A 405 1.92 -0.93 -13.76
C VAL A 405 1.53 -2.30 -14.31
N HIS A 406 2.10 -3.36 -13.75
CA HIS A 406 1.93 -4.75 -14.17
C HIS A 406 1.03 -5.52 -13.19
N LEU A 407 0.07 -6.27 -13.71
CA LEU A 407 -0.73 -7.19 -12.90
C LEU A 407 0.00 -8.53 -12.72
N VAL A 408 0.25 -8.91 -11.46
CA VAL A 408 0.70 -10.25 -11.06
C VAL A 408 -0.36 -10.94 -10.20
N SER A 409 -0.29 -12.27 -10.12
CA SER A 409 -1.21 -13.07 -9.32
C SER A 409 -0.54 -14.33 -8.77
N PHE A 410 -1.04 -14.80 -7.63
CA PHE A 410 -0.42 -15.85 -6.83
C PHE A 410 -1.44 -16.96 -6.53
N LYS A 411 -0.95 -18.19 -6.33
CA LYS A 411 -1.73 -19.25 -5.68
C LYS A 411 -1.99 -18.84 -4.21
N ASP A 412 -3.17 -19.20 -3.70
CA ASP A 412 -3.58 -19.00 -2.29
C ASP A 412 -3.19 -17.63 -1.70
N PRO A 413 -3.56 -16.52 -2.38
CA PRO A 413 -2.98 -15.21 -2.14
C PRO A 413 -3.34 -14.66 -0.75
N ASN A 414 -2.49 -13.75 -0.25
CA ASN A 414 -2.86 -12.90 0.88
C ASN A 414 -4.16 -12.15 0.53
N PRO A 415 -5.17 -12.07 1.42
CA PRO A 415 -6.40 -11.34 1.09
C PRO A 415 -6.16 -9.86 0.76
N MET A 416 -5.12 -9.27 1.32
CA MET A 416 -4.60 -7.96 0.93
C MET A 416 -3.08 -7.95 1.07
N HIS A 417 -2.45 -7.02 0.36
CA HIS A 417 -1.05 -6.64 0.42
C HIS A 417 -0.05 -7.67 -0.15
N ILE A 418 0.85 -7.18 -1.00
CA ILE A 418 1.77 -7.98 -1.83
C ILE A 418 3.12 -8.22 -1.14
N ASP A 419 3.50 -7.34 -0.21
CA ASP A 419 4.80 -7.28 0.47
C ASP A 419 5.09 -8.41 1.48
N ALA A 420 4.08 -9.18 1.89
CA ALA A 420 4.23 -10.46 2.61
C ALA A 420 4.13 -11.69 1.68
N THR A 421 4.19 -11.49 0.36
CA THR A 421 4.01 -12.51 -0.69
C THR A 421 5.15 -12.46 -1.72
N PHE A 422 5.51 -11.26 -2.18
CA PHE A 422 6.50 -11.00 -3.23
C PHE A 422 7.21 -9.67 -2.92
N ASN A 423 8.24 -9.73 -2.08
CA ASN A 423 8.96 -8.55 -1.57
C ASN A 423 10.25 -8.34 -2.36
N ILE A 424 10.36 -7.24 -3.11
CA ILE A 424 11.50 -6.93 -3.98
C ILE A 424 12.55 -6.18 -3.15
N ILE A 425 13.74 -6.75 -3.02
CA ILE A 425 14.75 -6.32 -2.04
C ILE A 425 16.07 -5.85 -2.65
N GLY A 426 16.16 -5.73 -3.97
CA GLY A 426 17.33 -5.26 -4.68
C GLY A 426 17.16 -5.30 -6.21
N PRO A 427 18.11 -4.75 -6.98
CA PRO A 427 18.10 -4.82 -8.44
C PRO A 427 18.04 -6.28 -8.90
N GLY A 428 16.92 -6.69 -9.49
CA GLY A 428 16.70 -8.08 -9.91
C GLY A 428 16.68 -9.11 -8.77
N LEU A 429 16.35 -8.74 -7.53
CA LEU A 429 16.35 -9.64 -6.37
C LEU A 429 15.01 -9.58 -5.62
N VAL A 430 14.32 -10.73 -5.51
CA VAL A 430 12.98 -10.80 -4.91
C VAL A 430 12.79 -11.99 -3.99
N LEU A 431 12.13 -11.77 -2.85
CA LEU A 431 11.63 -12.81 -1.94
C LEU A 431 10.25 -13.27 -2.39
N SER A 432 10.14 -14.51 -2.88
CA SER A 432 8.87 -15.13 -3.27
C SER A 432 8.43 -16.15 -2.22
N ASN A 433 7.29 -15.90 -1.58
CA ASN A 433 6.69 -16.74 -0.56
C ASN A 433 6.43 -18.18 -1.08
N PRO A 434 6.86 -19.25 -0.38
CA PRO A 434 6.70 -20.64 -0.85
C PRO A 434 5.24 -21.10 -0.89
N ASP A 435 4.40 -20.64 0.03
CA ASP A 435 2.98 -21.03 0.10
C ASP A 435 2.17 -20.38 -1.03
N ARG A 436 2.67 -19.24 -1.54
CA ARG A 436 1.99 -18.33 -2.48
C ARG A 436 2.78 -18.12 -3.79
N PRO A 437 3.08 -19.17 -4.56
CA PRO A 437 3.87 -19.04 -5.79
C PRO A 437 3.18 -18.14 -6.82
N CYS A 438 3.96 -17.24 -7.43
CA CYS A 438 3.55 -16.33 -8.49
C CYS A 438 3.31 -17.08 -9.81
N TYR A 439 2.16 -16.86 -10.45
CA TYR A 439 1.83 -17.47 -11.75
C TYR A 439 2.68 -16.90 -12.89
N GLN A 440 3.18 -15.68 -12.75
CA GLN A 440 4.02 -14.98 -13.73
C GLN A 440 5.53 -15.10 -13.44
N ILE A 441 5.96 -16.03 -12.56
CA ILE A 441 7.35 -16.09 -12.08
C ILE A 441 8.40 -16.26 -13.19
N GLU A 442 8.02 -16.87 -14.32
CA GLU A 442 8.87 -17.03 -15.50
C GLU A 442 9.16 -15.72 -16.25
N LEU A 443 8.42 -14.63 -16.00
CA LEU A 443 8.77 -13.30 -16.54
C LEU A 443 10.01 -12.76 -15.82
N PHE A 444 10.00 -12.77 -14.48
CA PHE A 444 11.12 -12.34 -13.65
C PHE A 444 12.39 -13.14 -13.93
N LYS A 445 12.28 -14.46 -14.06
CA LYS A 445 13.43 -15.32 -14.44
C LYS A 445 14.00 -14.99 -15.82
N LYS A 446 13.16 -14.58 -16.78
CA LYS A 446 13.61 -14.17 -18.13
C LYS A 446 14.31 -12.82 -18.12
N ALA A 447 13.85 -11.88 -17.30
CA ALA A 447 14.54 -10.62 -16.98
C ALA A 447 15.80 -10.83 -16.09
N GLY A 448 16.24 -12.08 -15.87
CA GLY A 448 17.44 -12.41 -15.10
C GLY A 448 17.31 -12.31 -13.57
N TRP A 449 16.10 -12.17 -13.02
CA TRP A 449 15.93 -11.94 -11.59
C TRP A 449 16.24 -13.19 -10.75
N THR A 450 16.97 -12.97 -9.66
CA THR A 450 17.18 -13.95 -8.60
C THR A 450 15.93 -14.02 -7.72
N VAL A 451 15.17 -15.10 -7.88
CA VAL A 451 14.01 -15.43 -7.03
C VAL A 451 14.49 -16.24 -5.84
N VAL A 452 14.37 -15.69 -4.63
CA VAL A 452 14.72 -16.35 -3.37
C VAL A 452 13.45 -16.77 -2.64
N THR A 453 13.39 -18.03 -2.22
CA THR A 453 12.32 -18.53 -1.35
C THR A 453 12.74 -18.39 0.12
N PRO A 454 12.05 -17.58 0.95
CA PRO A 454 12.38 -17.46 2.36
C PRO A 454 12.02 -18.73 3.16
N PRO A 455 12.75 -19.04 4.25
CA PRO A 455 12.43 -20.16 5.12
C PRO A 455 11.16 -19.92 5.93
N MET A 456 10.58 -20.99 6.48
CA MET A 456 9.37 -20.92 7.30
C MET A 456 9.55 -20.00 8.52
N PRO A 457 8.52 -19.21 8.90
CA PRO A 457 8.56 -18.37 10.10
C PRO A 457 8.65 -19.17 11.41
N LEU A 458 9.28 -18.59 12.43
CA LEU A 458 9.36 -19.12 13.80
C LEU A 458 8.33 -18.53 14.77
N ILE A 459 7.54 -17.53 14.35
CA ILE A 459 6.48 -16.96 15.19
C ILE A 459 5.45 -18.02 15.66
N PRO A 460 5.23 -18.19 16.98
CA PRO A 460 4.35 -19.23 17.52
C PRO A 460 2.88 -19.14 17.08
N ASP A 461 2.22 -20.28 16.98
CA ASP A 461 0.81 -20.43 16.54
C ASP A 461 -0.22 -19.79 17.49
N ASP A 462 0.11 -19.74 18.79
CA ASP A 462 -0.67 -19.14 19.86
C ASP A 462 -0.47 -17.61 19.96
N HIS A 463 0.55 -17.06 19.31
CA HIS A 463 0.74 -15.62 19.24
C HIS A 463 -0.40 -14.96 18.42
N PRO A 464 -1.04 -13.88 18.93
CA PRO A 464 -2.12 -13.22 18.20
C PRO A 464 -1.60 -12.50 16.95
N LEU A 465 -2.15 -12.84 15.79
CA LEU A 465 -1.98 -12.11 14.54
C LEU A 465 -3.38 -11.77 14.02
N TRP A 466 -4.00 -10.73 14.57
CA TRP A 466 -5.41 -10.40 14.28
C TRP A 466 -5.65 -10.15 12.78
N MET A 467 -4.66 -9.57 12.11
CA MET A 467 -4.56 -9.41 10.66
C MET A 467 -3.24 -10.01 10.14
N SER A 468 -3.16 -10.20 8.82
CA SER A 468 -2.03 -10.87 8.14
C SER A 468 -1.76 -12.30 8.65
N SER A 469 -0.57 -12.83 8.39
CA SER A 469 -0.18 -14.23 8.66
C SER A 469 1.25 -14.32 9.19
N LYS A 470 1.72 -15.52 9.52
CA LYS A 470 3.10 -15.73 10.00
C LYS A 470 4.19 -15.22 9.04
N TRP A 471 3.87 -15.06 7.75
CA TRP A 471 4.79 -14.55 6.71
C TRP A 471 5.19 -13.06 6.85
N LEU A 472 4.80 -12.38 7.93
CA LEU A 472 5.43 -11.11 8.31
C LEU A 472 6.97 -11.23 8.52
N SER A 473 7.51 -12.44 8.70
CA SER A 473 8.97 -12.68 8.70
C SER A 473 9.69 -12.22 7.42
N MET A 474 9.02 -12.22 6.26
CA MET A 474 9.54 -11.71 4.98
C MET A 474 9.06 -10.29 4.64
N ASN A 475 8.28 -9.64 5.52
CA ASN A 475 7.85 -8.25 5.39
C ASN A 475 8.95 -7.28 5.86
N VAL A 476 10.14 -7.44 5.28
CA VAL A 476 11.36 -6.71 5.64
C VAL A 476 11.46 -5.35 4.95
N LEU A 477 12.18 -4.42 5.58
CA LEU A 477 12.52 -3.12 5.02
C LEU A 477 14.00 -3.08 4.66
N MET A 478 14.33 -2.81 3.40
CA MET A 478 15.71 -2.54 3.00
C MET A 478 16.07 -1.08 3.30
N LEU A 479 17.18 -0.86 4.02
CA LEU A 479 17.77 0.47 4.23
C LEU A 479 18.74 0.82 3.10
N ASP A 480 19.40 -0.18 2.52
CA ASP A 480 20.03 -0.18 1.21
C ASP A 480 20.15 -1.64 0.72
N GLU A 481 20.66 -1.88 -0.50
CA GLU A 481 20.87 -3.22 -1.06
C GLU A 481 21.68 -4.21 -0.19
N LYS A 482 22.35 -3.75 0.88
CA LYS A 482 23.22 -4.55 1.75
C LYS A 482 22.88 -4.40 3.24
N ARG A 483 21.83 -3.65 3.60
CA ARG A 483 21.28 -3.54 4.97
C ARG A 483 19.76 -3.79 4.97
N VAL A 484 19.33 -4.84 5.66
CA VAL A 484 17.92 -5.20 5.84
C VAL A 484 17.51 -5.12 7.31
N MET A 485 16.38 -4.47 7.59
CA MET A 485 15.71 -4.53 8.88
C MET A 485 14.78 -5.74 8.93
N VAL A 486 15.00 -6.60 9.94
CA VAL A 486 14.42 -7.95 10.03
C VAL A 486 14.11 -8.34 11.48
N ASP A 487 13.11 -9.19 11.67
CA ASP A 487 12.63 -9.57 13.01
C ASP A 487 13.72 -10.32 13.79
N ALA A 488 14.02 -9.83 15.00
CA ALA A 488 15.10 -10.33 15.83
C ALA A 488 14.92 -11.80 16.25
N ASN A 489 13.70 -12.34 16.26
CA ASN A 489 13.41 -13.74 16.56
C ASN A 489 13.48 -14.66 15.33
N GLU A 490 13.34 -14.11 14.11
CA GLU A 490 13.30 -14.87 12.85
C GLU A 490 14.71 -15.26 12.35
N ILE A 491 15.44 -16.01 13.18
CA ILE A 491 16.82 -16.47 12.92
C ILE A 491 16.99 -17.15 11.54
N PRO A 492 16.06 -17.99 11.02
CA PRO A 492 16.24 -18.63 9.73
C PRO A 492 16.35 -17.65 8.56
N ILE A 493 15.49 -16.61 8.52
CA ILE A 493 15.55 -15.62 7.43
C ILE A 493 16.72 -14.65 7.63
N GLN A 494 17.11 -14.33 8.87
CA GLN A 494 18.38 -13.65 9.14
C GLN A 494 19.57 -14.42 8.52
N LYS A 495 19.62 -15.74 8.71
CA LYS A 495 20.66 -16.63 8.14
C LYS A 495 20.56 -16.80 6.61
N MET A 496 19.44 -16.44 6.00
CA MET A 496 19.30 -16.33 4.54
C MET A 496 19.95 -15.03 4.05
N PHE A 497 19.61 -13.88 4.64
CA PHE A 497 20.21 -12.58 4.29
C PHE A 497 21.73 -12.56 4.51
N GLU A 498 22.21 -13.09 5.63
CA GLU A 498 23.65 -13.21 5.92
C GLU A 498 24.40 -14.04 4.84
N LYS A 499 23.75 -15.04 4.21
CA LYS A 499 24.32 -15.81 3.09
C LYS A 499 24.25 -15.10 1.75
N LEU A 500 23.31 -14.17 1.57
CA LEU A 500 23.20 -13.30 0.39
C LEU A 500 24.16 -12.10 0.44
N GLY A 501 24.97 -11.98 1.50
CA GLY A 501 25.84 -10.82 1.72
C GLY A 501 25.09 -9.55 2.15
N ILE A 502 23.91 -9.73 2.77
CA ILE A 502 23.06 -8.64 3.25
C ILE A 502 23.14 -8.62 4.79
N SER A 503 23.60 -7.50 5.34
CA SER A 503 23.71 -7.24 6.78
C SER A 503 22.33 -7.11 7.42
N THR A 504 22.13 -7.76 8.56
CA THR A 504 20.83 -7.85 9.22
C THR A 504 20.76 -6.94 10.46
N ILE A 505 19.91 -5.92 10.38
CA ILE A 505 19.56 -5.01 11.48
C ILE A 505 18.37 -5.65 12.21
N LYS A 506 18.61 -6.14 13.43
CA LYS A 506 17.73 -7.08 14.12
C LYS A 506 16.88 -6.34 15.15
N VAL A 507 15.59 -6.18 14.84
CA VAL A 507 14.63 -5.41 15.66
C VAL A 507 13.50 -6.33 16.09
N ASN A 508 13.03 -6.23 17.33
CA ASN A 508 11.87 -7.00 17.80
C ASN A 508 10.60 -6.16 17.66
N ILE A 509 9.68 -6.58 16.80
CA ILE A 509 8.35 -5.97 16.61
C ILE A 509 7.22 -6.99 16.87
N ARG A 510 7.45 -7.96 17.77
CA ARG A 510 6.58 -9.12 17.95
C ARG A 510 5.12 -8.76 18.31
N HIS A 511 4.88 -7.79 19.17
CA HIS A 511 3.51 -7.35 19.51
C HIS A 511 2.93 -6.38 18.46
N ALA A 512 3.78 -5.59 17.81
CA ALA A 512 3.40 -4.75 16.67
C ALA A 512 2.97 -5.58 15.44
N ASN A 513 3.58 -6.74 15.19
CA ASN A 513 3.17 -7.72 14.17
C ASN A 513 1.69 -8.14 14.31
N SER A 514 1.16 -8.19 15.54
CA SER A 514 -0.24 -8.55 15.79
C SER A 514 -1.26 -7.60 15.16
N LEU A 515 -0.86 -6.34 14.96
CA LEU A 515 -1.67 -5.32 14.27
C LEU A 515 -1.64 -5.47 12.73
N GLY A 516 -0.98 -6.51 12.19
CA GLY A 516 -1.14 -6.95 10.80
C GLY A 516 0.04 -6.70 9.87
N GLY A 517 1.17 -6.16 10.34
CA GLY A 517 2.25 -5.71 9.47
C GLY A 517 3.63 -5.84 10.10
N GLY A 518 4.64 -6.02 9.24
CA GLY A 518 6.06 -6.00 9.60
C GLY A 518 6.72 -4.69 9.18
N PHE A 519 8.05 -4.66 9.07
CA PHE A 519 8.81 -3.43 8.82
C PHE A 519 8.41 -2.68 7.55
N HIS A 520 8.00 -3.41 6.50
CA HIS A 520 7.54 -2.78 5.26
C HIS A 520 6.15 -2.15 5.42
N CYS A 521 5.18 -2.84 6.06
CA CYS A 521 3.84 -2.28 6.33
C CYS A 521 3.90 -1.09 7.30
N TRP A 522 4.68 -1.20 8.39
CA TRP A 522 4.88 -0.17 9.41
C TRP A 522 5.59 1.10 8.90
N THR A 523 6.04 1.12 7.64
CA THR A 523 6.76 2.26 7.06
C THR A 523 6.27 2.69 5.68
N CYS A 524 6.47 3.97 5.35
CA CYS A 524 6.45 4.48 3.98
C CYS A 524 7.76 5.23 3.75
N ASP A 525 8.60 4.74 2.82
CA ASP A 525 9.87 5.38 2.49
C ASP A 525 9.64 6.59 1.56
N ILE A 526 10.01 7.76 2.06
CA ILE A 526 9.73 9.03 1.43
C ILE A 526 10.88 9.47 0.53
N ARG A 527 12.12 9.21 0.98
CA ARG A 527 13.31 9.51 0.20
C ARG A 527 14.31 8.37 0.24
N ARG A 528 14.72 7.94 -0.95
CA ARG A 528 15.87 7.07 -1.20
C ARG A 528 16.79 7.71 -2.22
N ARG A 529 18.09 7.55 -2.05
CA ARG A 529 19.11 8.17 -2.89
C ARG A 529 19.42 7.33 -4.12
N GLY A 530 18.59 7.50 -5.15
CA GLY A 530 18.76 6.86 -6.46
C GLY A 530 18.07 7.62 -7.58
N VAL A 531 17.91 6.97 -8.74
CA VAL A 531 17.34 7.55 -9.97
C VAL A 531 16.40 6.57 -10.66
N LEU A 532 15.43 7.11 -11.41
CA LEU A 532 14.47 6.28 -12.16
C LEU A 532 15.19 5.41 -13.20
N THR A 533 15.12 4.09 -13.00
CA THR A 533 15.89 3.08 -13.72
C THR A 533 14.96 1.94 -14.15
N SER A 534 15.24 1.25 -15.26
CA SER A 534 14.57 -0.03 -15.58
C SER A 534 15.34 -1.18 -14.95
N TYR A 535 14.63 -2.16 -14.40
CA TYR A 535 15.21 -3.40 -13.90
C TYR A 535 14.51 -4.65 -14.49
N PHE A 536 13.62 -4.45 -15.47
CA PHE A 536 12.71 -5.47 -15.98
C PHE A 536 12.58 -5.32 -17.50
N ASP A 537 13.63 -5.79 -18.19
CA ASP A 537 13.83 -5.75 -19.64
C ASP A 537 13.99 -7.18 -20.20
#